data_AF-A0AAU7BRI7-F1
#
_entry.id   AF-A0AAU7BRI7-F1
#
_cell.length_a   1.000
_cell.length_b   1.000
_cell.length_c   1.000
_cell.angle_alpha   90.00
_cell.angle_beta   90.00
_cell.angle_gamma   90.00
#
_symmetry.space_group_name_H-M   'P 1'
#
loop_
_entity.id
_entity.type
_entity.pdbx_description
1 polymer ?
#
loop_
_entity_poly.entity_id
_entity_poly.type
_entity_poly.pdbx_seq_one_letter_code
_entity_poly.pdbx_strand_id
1 'polypeptide(L)'
;MNQKFNNKKIRVIAADPPIDWSKVNSYNDFEPFSNRGRYPIKIIEKEIYEKKLKALLIFGSQHTELSGKGFTSELLKKHPKSIAIIIPPAFDNKEMQLFKKYIHSPRPKLIELNKSNMGNIPYREIQPHFKFNGLLKDAGHFILFLGFEKGKVMHIPESIKRDTIYQKERKRRLRVLSM
;
A
#
# COMPACT_ATOMS: atom_id res chain seq x y z
N MET A 1 2.05 -15.85 10.32
CA MET A 1 0.89 -16.74 10.10
C MET A 1 1.04 -17.41 8.74
N ASN A 2 0.97 -18.74 8.67
CA ASN A 2 1.02 -19.47 7.40
C ASN A 2 -0.42 -19.83 7.01
N GLN A 3 -0.95 -19.22 5.97
CA GLN A 3 -2.27 -19.57 5.42
C GLN A 3 -2.08 -20.55 4.26
N LYS A 4 -3.05 -21.45 4.03
CA LYS A 4 -3.08 -22.30 2.83
C LYS A 4 -4.16 -21.78 1.88
N PHE A 5 -3.80 -21.49 0.63
CA PHE A 5 -4.75 -21.23 -0.44
C PHE A 5 -4.46 -22.20 -1.58
N ASN A 6 -5.42 -23.04 -1.92
CA ASN A 6 -5.31 -24.05 -2.99
C ASN A 6 -4.00 -24.87 -2.92
N ASN A 7 -3.73 -25.51 -1.76
CA ASN A 7 -2.51 -26.27 -1.45
C ASN A 7 -1.17 -25.51 -1.48
N LYS A 8 -1.17 -24.19 -1.76
CA LYS A 8 0.01 -23.33 -1.64
C LYS A 8 0.08 -22.70 -0.25
N LYS A 9 1.26 -22.72 0.37
CA LYS A 9 1.53 -22.02 1.63
C LYS A 9 1.80 -20.54 1.35
N ILE A 10 0.95 -19.67 1.89
CA ILE A 10 1.14 -18.21 1.89
C ILE A 10 1.72 -17.83 3.26
N ARG A 11 2.87 -17.15 3.24
CA ARG A 11 3.47 -16.56 4.43
C ARG A 11 3.14 -15.07 4.45
N VAL A 12 2.45 -14.63 5.51
CA VAL A 12 2.13 -13.20 5.74
C VAL A 12 3.08 -12.66 6.80
N ILE A 13 3.72 -11.53 6.50
CA ILE A 13 4.68 -10.83 7.36
C ILE A 13 4.18 -9.39 7.54
N ALA A 14 4.01 -8.96 8.79
CA ALA A 14 3.76 -7.56 9.10
C ALA A 14 5.08 -6.78 9.01
N ALA A 15 5.04 -5.60 8.41
CA ALA A 15 6.24 -4.80 8.13
C ALA A 15 6.42 -3.60 9.08
N ASP A 16 5.60 -3.52 10.12
CA ASP A 16 5.75 -2.56 11.20
C ASP A 16 6.78 -3.03 12.23
N PRO A 17 7.40 -2.11 12.99
CA PRO A 17 8.20 -2.46 14.15
C PRO A 17 7.42 -3.39 15.09
N PRO A 18 8.08 -4.39 15.69
CA PRO A 18 7.47 -5.20 16.74
C PRO A 18 7.29 -4.32 17.97
N ILE A 19 6.04 -3.98 18.28
CA ILE A 19 5.68 -3.18 19.46
C ILE A 19 5.05 -4.10 20.50
N ASP A 20 5.67 -4.14 21.68
CA ASP A 20 5.05 -4.74 22.86
C ASP A 20 4.06 -3.75 23.48
N TRP A 21 2.82 -3.81 22.99
CA TRP A 21 1.75 -2.91 23.43
C TRP A 21 1.41 -3.02 24.91
N SER A 22 1.84 -4.08 25.62
CA SER A 22 1.66 -4.19 27.07
C SER A 22 2.52 -3.22 27.87
N LYS A 23 3.63 -2.75 27.27
CA LYS A 23 4.57 -1.80 27.87
C LYS A 23 4.34 -0.36 27.43
N VAL A 24 3.45 -0.14 26.46
CA VAL A 24 3.17 1.19 25.90
C VAL A 24 1.95 1.79 26.58
N ASN A 25 2.21 2.76 27.47
CA ASN A 25 1.18 3.45 28.26
C ASN A 25 1.12 4.96 27.98
N SER A 26 2.14 5.51 27.34
CA SER A 26 2.26 6.93 26.98
C SER A 26 2.88 7.09 25.59
N TYR A 27 2.81 8.31 25.03
CA TYR A 27 3.46 8.61 23.76
C TYR A 27 4.98 8.38 23.82
N ASN A 28 5.61 8.72 24.96
CA ASN A 28 7.05 8.51 25.15
C ASN A 28 7.44 7.04 25.07
N ASP A 29 6.59 6.12 25.53
CA ASP A 29 6.84 4.67 25.39
C ASP A 29 6.72 4.21 23.92
N PHE A 30 5.91 4.92 23.13
CA PHE A 30 5.71 4.65 21.71
C PHE A 30 6.76 5.31 20.81
N GLU A 31 7.30 6.46 21.20
CA GLU A 31 8.20 7.31 20.41
C GLU A 31 9.35 6.53 19.74
N PRO A 32 10.02 5.56 20.39
CA PRO A 32 11.07 4.76 19.75
C PRO A 32 10.59 3.94 18.55
N PHE A 33 9.30 3.63 18.48
CA PHE A 33 8.65 2.87 17.41
C PHE A 33 7.93 3.76 16.38
N SER A 34 7.96 5.07 16.56
CA SER A 34 7.27 6.05 15.71
C SER A 34 7.83 6.11 14.28
N ASN A 35 9.08 5.69 14.09
CA ASN A 35 9.71 5.57 12.76
C ASN A 35 9.23 4.32 12.00
N ARG A 36 7.92 4.27 11.77
CA ARG A 36 7.20 3.22 11.04
C ARG A 36 7.55 3.20 9.55
N GLY A 37 7.93 4.35 9.00
CA GLY A 37 8.15 4.52 7.57
C GLY A 37 9.36 3.74 7.03
N ARG A 38 10.40 3.52 7.84
CA ARG A 38 11.65 2.87 7.39
C ARG A 38 11.80 1.41 7.82
N TYR A 39 11.09 0.97 8.86
CA TYR A 39 11.15 -0.42 9.31
C TYR A 39 10.86 -1.46 8.22
N PRO A 40 9.95 -1.21 7.25
CA PRO A 40 9.73 -2.12 6.12
C PRO A 40 11.00 -2.48 5.33
N ILE A 41 11.97 -1.57 5.23
CA ILE A 41 13.24 -1.78 4.52
C ILE A 41 13.97 -3.00 5.11
N LYS A 42 14.13 -3.03 6.43
CA LYS A 42 14.83 -4.13 7.14
C LYS A 42 14.13 -5.47 6.92
N ILE A 43 12.79 -5.48 6.94
CA ILE A 43 12.02 -6.69 6.70
C ILE A 43 12.16 -7.16 5.26
N ILE A 44 12.11 -6.25 4.29
CA ILE A 44 12.25 -6.58 2.87
C ILE A 44 13.66 -7.11 2.56
N GLU A 45 14.71 -6.46 3.08
CA GLU A 45 16.10 -6.93 2.94
C GLU A 45 16.26 -8.36 3.49
N LYS A 46 15.84 -8.60 4.73
CA LYS A 46 15.99 -9.89 5.42
C LYS A 46 15.10 -11.01 4.86
N GLU A 47 13.83 -10.72 4.63
CA GLU A 47 12.84 -11.77 4.32
C GLU A 47 12.66 -12.01 2.84
N ILE A 48 13.06 -11.06 1.99
CA ILE A 48 12.86 -11.14 0.54
C ILE A 48 14.20 -11.18 -0.17
N TYR A 49 15.06 -10.17 -0.02
CA TYR A 49 16.30 -10.08 -0.81
C TYR A 49 17.35 -11.11 -0.41
N GLU A 50 17.69 -11.22 0.88
CA GLU A 50 18.67 -12.22 1.37
C GLU A 50 18.25 -13.65 0.99
N LYS A 51 16.94 -13.91 0.98
CA LYS A 51 16.35 -15.22 0.67
C LYS A 51 16.06 -15.42 -0.82
N LYS A 52 16.35 -14.42 -1.67
CA LYS A 52 16.10 -14.43 -3.13
C LYS A 52 14.64 -14.79 -3.48
N LEU A 53 13.69 -14.29 -2.69
CA LEU A 53 12.26 -14.54 -2.87
C LEU A 53 11.59 -13.42 -3.67
N LYS A 54 10.40 -13.73 -4.20
CA LYS A 54 9.46 -12.73 -4.71
C LYS A 54 8.35 -12.54 -3.68
N ALA A 55 7.89 -11.30 -3.51
CA ALA A 55 6.82 -10.97 -2.57
C ALA A 55 5.86 -9.95 -3.15
N LEU A 56 4.62 -9.99 -2.66
CA LEU A 56 3.63 -8.93 -2.84
C LEU A 56 3.71 -8.00 -1.64
N LEU A 57 4.00 -6.72 -1.89
CA LEU A 57 4.04 -5.67 -0.87
C LEU A 57 2.70 -4.91 -0.90
N ILE A 58 2.04 -4.82 0.26
CA ILE A 58 0.75 -4.13 0.40
C ILE A 58 0.91 -3.03 1.46
N PHE A 59 0.93 -1.78 1.00
CA PHE A 59 1.12 -0.60 1.84
C PHE A 59 0.23 0.54 1.34
N GLY A 60 0.00 1.55 2.20
CA GLY A 60 -0.63 2.79 1.78
C GLY A 60 0.23 3.52 0.74
N SER A 61 -0.41 4.22 -0.19
CA SER A 61 0.24 4.83 -1.36
C SER A 61 1.41 5.77 -1.00
N GLN A 62 1.29 6.55 0.06
CA GLN A 62 2.38 7.44 0.54
C GLN A 62 3.69 6.70 0.87
N HIS A 63 3.63 5.41 1.20
CA HIS A 63 4.81 4.60 1.50
C HIS A 63 5.48 4.01 0.25
N THR A 64 4.77 3.97 -0.89
CA THR A 64 5.18 3.23 -2.08
C THR A 64 5.54 4.10 -3.29
N GLU A 65 5.40 5.42 -3.20
CA GLU A 65 5.69 6.34 -4.31
C GLU A 65 7.18 6.35 -4.71
N LEU A 66 7.42 6.43 -6.04
CA LEU A 66 8.75 6.69 -6.60
C LEU A 66 9.29 8.10 -6.28
N SER A 67 8.39 9.03 -5.94
CA SER A 67 8.65 10.47 -5.75
C SER A 67 9.60 10.83 -4.60
N GLY A 68 10.00 9.87 -3.76
CA GLY A 68 11.11 10.04 -2.81
C GLY A 68 10.75 10.08 -1.32
N LYS A 69 9.47 10.04 -0.94
CA LYS A 69 9.07 10.08 0.50
C LYS A 69 8.87 8.71 1.13
N GLY A 70 8.58 7.69 0.32
CA GLY A 70 8.37 6.31 0.76
C GLY A 70 9.66 5.49 0.85
N PHE A 71 9.58 4.33 1.51
CA PHE A 71 10.69 3.39 1.65
C PHE A 71 11.13 2.79 0.31
N THR A 72 10.22 2.78 -0.68
CA THR A 72 10.50 2.26 -2.03
C THR A 72 11.61 3.05 -2.72
N SER A 73 11.67 4.36 -2.53
CA SER A 73 12.73 5.19 -3.12
C SER A 73 14.11 4.84 -2.58
N GLU A 74 14.22 4.56 -1.28
CA GLU A 74 15.45 4.13 -0.63
C GLU A 74 15.85 2.71 -1.07
N LEU A 75 14.89 1.78 -1.13
CA LEU A 75 15.13 0.43 -1.63
C LEU A 75 15.61 0.42 -3.07
N LEU A 76 15.04 1.25 -3.95
CA LEU A 76 15.44 1.32 -5.35
C LEU A 76 16.84 1.89 -5.56
N LYS A 77 17.37 2.70 -4.63
CA LYS A 77 18.78 3.13 -4.66
C LYS A 77 19.73 1.96 -4.44
N LYS A 78 19.40 1.03 -3.54
CA LYS A 78 20.21 -0.16 -3.23
C LYS A 78 19.98 -1.32 -4.19
N HIS A 79 18.73 -1.47 -4.64
CA HIS A 79 18.26 -2.59 -5.45
C HIS A 79 17.52 -2.06 -6.68
N PRO A 80 18.23 -1.49 -7.66
CA PRO A 80 17.61 -0.92 -8.86
C PRO A 80 16.81 -1.99 -9.61
N LYS A 81 15.66 -1.59 -10.15
CA LYS A 81 14.75 -2.46 -10.95
C LYS A 81 14.18 -3.67 -10.19
N SER A 82 14.30 -3.72 -8.87
CA SER A 82 13.82 -4.85 -8.05
C SER A 82 12.36 -4.75 -7.62
N ILE A 83 11.73 -3.58 -7.77
CA ILE A 83 10.36 -3.31 -7.32
C ILE A 83 9.52 -2.84 -8.51
N ALA A 84 8.37 -3.50 -8.71
CA ALA A 84 7.29 -3.01 -9.55
C ALA A 84 6.24 -2.34 -8.66
N ILE A 85 5.83 -1.13 -9.03
CA ILE A 85 4.82 -0.34 -8.29
C ILE A 85 3.53 -0.36 -9.10
N ILE A 86 2.48 -0.85 -8.45
CA ILE A 86 1.12 -0.86 -8.99
C ILE A 86 0.37 0.26 -8.31
N ILE A 87 -0.03 1.26 -9.09
CA ILE A 87 -0.90 2.34 -8.62
C ILE A 87 -2.33 1.77 -8.61
N PRO A 88 -2.99 1.71 -7.44
CA PRO A 88 -4.40 1.37 -7.40
C PRO A 88 -5.19 2.52 -8.05
N PRO A 89 -6.17 2.24 -8.93
CA PRO A 89 -7.13 3.27 -9.33
C PRO A 89 -7.86 3.74 -8.08
N ALA A 90 -8.13 5.03 -7.90
CA ALA A 90 -9.08 5.41 -6.88
C ALA A 90 -10.50 5.09 -7.37
N PHE A 91 -11.36 4.83 -6.40
CA PHE A 91 -12.68 4.24 -6.61
C PHE A 91 -13.78 5.28 -6.73
N ASP A 92 -13.45 6.50 -7.18
CA ASP A 92 -14.42 7.58 -7.33
C ASP A 92 -14.96 7.71 -8.76
N ASN A 93 -16.09 8.39 -8.90
CA ASN A 93 -16.76 8.54 -10.19
C ASN A 93 -15.93 9.39 -11.17
N LYS A 94 -15.14 10.36 -10.70
CA LYS A 94 -14.39 11.29 -11.54
C LYS A 94 -13.24 10.54 -12.24
N GLU A 95 -12.50 9.75 -11.48
CA GLU A 95 -11.43 8.91 -12.01
C GLU A 95 -11.97 7.83 -12.95
N MET A 96 -13.10 7.21 -12.64
CA MET A 96 -13.73 6.25 -13.54
C MET A 96 -14.11 6.88 -14.90
N GLN A 97 -14.63 8.12 -14.90
CA GLN A 97 -14.90 8.84 -16.15
C GLN A 97 -13.63 9.19 -16.92
N LEU A 98 -12.55 9.53 -16.22
CA LEU A 98 -11.25 9.74 -16.84
C LEU A 98 -10.73 8.45 -17.48
N PHE A 99 -10.79 7.32 -16.76
CA PHE A 99 -10.30 6.02 -17.24
C PHE A 99 -11.07 5.52 -18.47
N LYS A 100 -12.36 5.82 -18.59
CA LYS A 100 -13.17 5.50 -19.79
C LYS A 100 -12.61 6.12 -21.08
N LYS A 101 -11.88 7.23 -21.00
CA LYS A 101 -11.21 7.84 -22.16
C LYS A 101 -10.03 7.03 -22.68
N TYR A 102 -9.43 6.19 -21.83
CA TYR A 102 -8.21 5.45 -22.14
C TYR A 102 -8.41 3.93 -22.21
N ILE A 103 -9.45 3.42 -21.55
CA ILE A 103 -9.71 1.99 -21.42
C ILE A 103 -11.06 1.68 -22.06
N HIS A 104 -11.06 1.04 -23.22
CA HIS A 104 -12.29 0.69 -23.94
C HIS A 104 -12.88 -0.66 -23.54
N SER A 105 -12.20 -1.43 -22.68
CA SER A 105 -12.61 -2.78 -22.29
C SER A 105 -12.94 -2.82 -20.80
N PRO A 106 -14.08 -3.39 -20.38
CA PRO A 106 -14.46 -3.48 -18.97
C PRO A 106 -13.73 -4.58 -18.20
N ARG A 107 -12.83 -5.35 -18.85
CA ARG A 107 -12.14 -6.48 -18.23
C ARG A 107 -10.99 -6.01 -17.33
N PRO A 108 -10.70 -6.72 -16.23
CA PRO A 108 -9.51 -6.47 -15.43
C PRO A 108 -8.23 -6.52 -16.27
N LYS A 109 -7.35 -5.53 -16.10
CA LYS A 109 -6.09 -5.41 -16.83
C LYS A 109 -5.01 -4.77 -15.98
N LEU A 110 -3.79 -5.25 -16.14
CA LEU A 110 -2.58 -4.56 -15.71
C LEU A 110 -2.07 -3.72 -16.87
N ILE A 111 -2.07 -2.40 -16.71
CA ILE A 111 -1.69 -1.45 -17.76
C ILE A 111 -0.29 -0.93 -17.45
N GLU A 112 0.66 -1.13 -18.35
CA GLU A 112 2.02 -0.61 -18.23
C GLU A 112 2.05 0.88 -18.62
N LEU A 113 2.45 1.73 -17.67
CA LEU A 113 2.35 3.18 -17.83
C LEU A 113 3.33 3.71 -18.87
N ASN A 114 4.53 3.14 -18.95
CA ASN A 114 5.54 3.55 -19.94
C ASN A 114 5.17 3.16 -21.39
N LYS A 115 4.19 2.27 -21.58
CA LYS A 115 3.75 1.79 -22.90
C LYS A 115 2.33 2.25 -23.25
N SER A 116 1.76 3.16 -22.47
CA SER A 116 0.38 3.61 -22.68
C SER A 116 0.27 5.13 -22.55
N ASN A 117 -0.72 5.71 -23.25
CA ASN A 117 -1.03 7.14 -23.14
C ASN A 117 -1.48 7.53 -21.72
N MET A 118 -1.91 6.56 -20.91
CA MET A 118 -2.23 6.78 -19.49
C MET A 118 -1.02 7.22 -18.67
N GLY A 119 0.20 6.83 -19.07
CA GLY A 119 1.43 7.27 -18.42
C GLY A 119 1.62 8.78 -18.42
N ASN A 120 0.98 9.50 -19.35
CA ASN A 120 1.07 10.96 -19.50
C ASN A 120 -0.06 11.72 -18.77
N ILE A 121 -0.93 11.03 -18.05
CA ILE A 121 -1.94 11.68 -17.20
C ILE A 121 -1.21 12.35 -16.03
N PRO A 122 -1.46 13.64 -15.72
CA PRO A 122 -0.94 14.26 -14.52
C PRO A 122 -1.40 13.47 -13.27
N TYR A 123 -0.47 13.10 -12.39
CA TYR A 123 -0.78 12.25 -11.23
C TYR A 123 -1.89 12.84 -10.35
N ARG A 124 -1.97 14.18 -10.25
CA ARG A 124 -2.99 14.89 -9.49
C ARG A 124 -4.41 14.73 -10.02
N GLU A 125 -4.58 14.31 -11.27
CA GLU A 125 -5.91 13.96 -11.80
C GLU A 125 -6.44 12.65 -11.21
N ILE A 126 -5.55 11.76 -10.76
CA ILE A 126 -5.88 10.46 -10.14
C ILE A 126 -5.75 10.52 -8.61
N GLN A 127 -4.89 11.40 -8.08
CA GLN A 127 -4.60 11.44 -6.65
C GLN A 127 -4.49 12.90 -6.21
N PRO A 128 -5.60 13.67 -6.23
CA PRO A 128 -5.57 15.11 -6.00
C PRO A 128 -5.10 15.52 -4.60
N HIS A 129 -5.21 14.61 -3.62
CA HIS A 129 -4.78 14.82 -2.25
C HIS A 129 -3.26 14.68 -2.05
N PHE A 130 -2.54 14.25 -3.09
CA PHE A 130 -1.10 14.03 -3.02
C PHE A 130 -0.33 15.23 -3.56
N LYS A 131 0.76 15.59 -2.86
CA LYS A 131 1.59 16.75 -3.23
C LYS A 131 2.44 16.51 -4.49
N PHE A 132 2.52 15.28 -4.99
CA PHE A 132 3.30 14.93 -6.17
C PHE A 132 2.81 15.67 -7.42
N ASN A 133 3.74 16.13 -8.25
CA ASN A 133 3.52 17.04 -9.38
C ASN A 133 3.94 16.46 -10.74
N GLY A 134 4.17 15.15 -10.81
CA GLY A 134 4.61 14.47 -12.04
C GLY A 134 3.47 13.80 -12.81
N LEU A 135 3.87 13.05 -13.83
CA LEU A 135 2.98 12.20 -14.61
C LEU A 135 2.75 10.87 -13.90
N LEU A 136 1.72 10.14 -14.30
CA LEU A 136 1.37 8.86 -13.67
C LEU A 136 2.53 7.84 -13.76
N LYS A 137 3.26 7.83 -14.89
CA LYS A 137 4.45 6.99 -15.08
C LYS A 137 5.63 7.35 -14.17
N ASP A 138 5.65 8.55 -13.62
CA ASP A 138 6.69 9.00 -12.69
C ASP A 138 6.39 8.56 -11.26
N ALA A 139 5.14 8.16 -10.97
CA ALA A 139 4.70 7.69 -9.66
C ALA A 139 4.74 6.15 -9.52
N GLY A 140 4.66 5.41 -10.63
CA GLY A 140 4.61 3.96 -10.63
C GLY A 140 4.77 3.33 -12.01
N HIS A 141 4.74 2.00 -12.05
CA HIS A 141 5.02 1.22 -13.27
C HIS A 141 3.74 0.74 -13.96
N PHE A 142 2.73 0.40 -13.16
CA PHE A 142 1.48 -0.18 -13.65
C PHE A 142 0.25 0.44 -12.99
N ILE A 143 -0.88 0.36 -13.67
CA ILE A 143 -2.22 0.49 -13.07
C ILE A 143 -2.87 -0.89 -13.06
N LEU A 144 -3.45 -1.28 -11.92
CA LEU A 144 -4.36 -2.42 -11.86
C LEU A 144 -5.80 -1.96 -12.05
N PHE A 145 -6.28 -1.99 -13.29
CA PHE A 145 -7.69 -1.73 -13.59
C PHE A 145 -8.51 -2.98 -13.32
N LEU A 146 -9.57 -2.87 -12.51
CA LEU A 146 -10.41 -4.01 -12.12
C LEU A 146 -11.75 -4.06 -12.88
N GLY A 147 -12.01 -3.10 -13.75
CA GLY A 147 -13.29 -2.94 -14.45
C GLY A 147 -13.98 -1.62 -14.12
N PHE A 148 -15.06 -1.31 -14.86
CA PHE A 148 -15.87 -0.11 -14.65
C PHE A 148 -16.99 -0.30 -13.64
N GLU A 149 -17.24 -1.55 -13.23
CA GLU A 149 -18.14 -1.82 -12.14
C GLU A 149 -17.49 -1.37 -10.83
N LYS A 150 -18.27 -0.73 -9.97
CA LYS A 150 -17.82 -0.48 -8.60
C LYS A 150 -17.44 -1.83 -8.00
N GLY A 151 -16.15 -2.02 -7.74
CA GLY A 151 -15.69 -3.19 -7.00
C GLY A 151 -16.54 -3.31 -5.74
N LYS A 152 -16.96 -4.54 -5.40
CA LYS A 152 -17.60 -4.77 -4.11
C LYS A 152 -16.60 -4.36 -3.05
N VAL A 153 -16.79 -3.19 -2.44
CA VAL A 153 -16.07 -2.82 -1.23
C VAL A 153 -16.48 -3.89 -0.23
N MET A 154 -15.54 -4.77 0.13
CA MET A 154 -15.79 -5.71 1.21
C MET A 154 -15.99 -4.87 2.47
N HIS A 155 -17.24 -4.74 2.88
CA HIS A 155 -17.53 -4.19 4.19
C HIS A 155 -16.89 -5.10 5.21
N ILE A 156 -16.11 -4.52 6.12
CA ILE A 156 -15.62 -5.22 7.29
C ILE A 156 -16.85 -5.84 7.96
N PRO A 157 -16.91 -7.18 8.16
CA PRO A 157 -18.04 -7.83 8.78
C PRO A 157 -18.42 -7.14 10.08
N GLU A 158 -19.72 -6.99 10.31
CA GLU A 158 -20.22 -6.28 11.49
C GLU A 158 -19.74 -6.95 12.80
N SER A 159 -19.52 -8.27 12.77
CA SER A 159 -18.90 -9.03 13.87
C SER A 159 -17.49 -8.55 14.22
N ILE A 160 -16.66 -8.21 13.23
CA ILE A 160 -15.31 -7.66 13.48
C ILE A 160 -15.42 -6.23 14.01
N LYS A 161 -16.38 -5.43 13.52
CA LYS A 161 -16.62 -4.09 14.07
C LYS A 161 -17.06 -4.12 15.52
N ARG A 162 -17.83 -5.14 15.91
CA ARG A 162 -18.36 -5.36 17.26
C ARG A 162 -17.43 -6.15 18.18
N ASP A 163 -16.26 -6.58 17.71
CA ASP A 163 -15.26 -7.23 18.56
C ASP A 163 -14.84 -6.26 19.67
N THR A 164 -15.36 -6.50 20.88
CA THR A 164 -15.20 -5.61 22.02
C THR A 164 -13.76 -5.55 22.51
N ILE A 165 -13.02 -6.65 22.35
CA ILE A 165 -11.60 -6.72 22.73
C ILE A 165 -10.78 -5.88 21.75
N TYR A 166 -10.96 -6.11 20.45
CA TYR A 166 -10.27 -5.34 19.41
C TYR A 166 -10.58 -3.85 19.52
N GLN A 167 -11.84 -3.47 19.69
CA GLN A 167 -12.23 -2.06 19.80
C GLN A 167 -11.70 -1.40 21.07
N LYS A 168 -11.73 -2.11 22.21
CA LYS A 168 -11.17 -1.60 23.47
C LYS A 168 -9.67 -1.34 23.33
N GLU A 169 -8.94 -2.29 22.75
CA GLU A 169 -7.51 -2.16 22.55
C GLU A 169 -7.17 -1.08 21.52
N ARG A 170 -7.90 -0.98 20.40
CA ARG A 170 -7.76 0.11 19.43
C ARG A 170 -7.96 1.48 20.09
N LYS A 171 -9.00 1.66 20.91
CA LYS A 171 -9.25 2.92 21.64
C LYS A 171 -8.15 3.23 22.65
N ARG A 172 -7.59 2.22 23.33
CA ARG A 172 -6.46 2.39 24.25
C ARG A 172 -5.23 2.90 23.49
N ARG A 173 -4.87 2.26 22.37
CA ARG A 173 -3.73 2.66 21.53
C ARG A 173 -3.89 4.05 20.93
N LEU A 174 -5.08 4.37 20.42
CA LEU A 174 -5.35 5.70 19.85
C LEU A 174 -5.18 6.82 20.89
N ARG A 175 -5.57 6.58 22.15
CA ARG A 175 -5.35 7.55 23.23
C ARG A 175 -3.87 7.82 23.48
N VAL A 176 -3.04 6.77 23.46
CA VAL A 176 -1.59 6.91 23.57
C VAL A 176 -1.01 7.74 22.42
N LEU A 177 -1.53 7.57 21.21
CA LEU A 177 -1.06 8.27 20.01
C LEU A 177 -1.57 9.71 19.88
N SER A 178 -2.55 10.12 20.69
CA SER A 178 -3.18 11.44 20.65
C SER A 178 -2.79 12.36 21.82
N MET A 179 -1.91 11.89 22.71
CA MET A 179 -1.29 12.67 23.79
C MET A 179 -0.03 13.36 23.26
#